data_AF-F2SMI0-F1
#
_entry.id   AF-F2SMI0-F1
#
_cell.length_a   1.000
_cell.length_b   1.000
_cell.length_c   1.000
_cell.angle_alpha   90.00
_cell.angle_beta   90.00
_cell.angle_gamma   90.00
#
_symmetry.space_group_name_H-M   'P 1'
#
loop_
_entity.id
_entity.type
_entity.pdbx_description
1 polymer ?
#
loop_
_entity_poly.entity_id
_entity_poly.type
_entity_poly.pdbx_seq_one_letter_code
_entity_poly.pdbx_strand_id
1 'polypeptide(L)'
;MPLKQLIIHATDIASRSLPDYLVSDPELAFHGEARNAFTWLRSIITDEPDWCMTNGCPACVVLHIFHSEPLIRIVSVACRVSNWMSHVGLMEPSMKLPNFNFWTQSLAKAVINDYFWGYNYWIETYDRSVYMDLSTRKLVYQCFEIRDAGYKIPHRPLGYDPGVTADGRPRIHIEDTPQPLFMPEENIEHEKWEELVLMAKKKRSRSHLLPRTGGQGFTPRKHSRNTAVVV
;
A
#
# COMPACT_ATOMS: atom_id res chain seq x y z
N MET A 1 -4.26 -0.68 14.51
CA MET A 1 -3.68 0.10 13.38
C MET A 1 -4.78 0.77 12.54
N PRO A 2 -4.65 2.04 12.11
CA PRO A 2 -5.71 2.75 11.35
C PRO A 2 -6.15 2.07 10.06
N LEU A 3 -5.21 1.53 9.28
CA LEU A 3 -5.51 0.82 8.03
C LEU A 3 -6.33 -0.46 8.27
N LYS A 4 -6.21 -1.11 9.44
CA LYS A 4 -7.07 -2.26 9.80
C LYS A 4 -8.52 -1.82 9.93
N GLN A 5 -8.78 -0.70 10.59
CA GLN A 5 -10.13 -0.17 10.75
C GLN A 5 -10.72 0.27 9.41
N LEU A 6 -9.91 0.90 8.56
CA LEU A 6 -10.31 1.23 7.19
C LEU A 6 -10.74 -0.03 6.42
N ILE A 7 -9.98 -1.13 6.49
CA ILE A 7 -10.32 -2.36 5.76
C ILE A 7 -11.53 -3.07 6.33
N ILE A 8 -11.73 -3.07 7.65
CA ILE A 8 -12.96 -3.58 8.26
C ILE A 8 -14.17 -2.81 7.71
N HIS A 9 -14.09 -1.48 7.70
CA HIS A 9 -15.16 -0.62 7.19
C HIS A 9 -15.39 -0.79 5.68
N ALA A 10 -14.32 -0.83 4.89
CA ALA A 10 -14.41 -1.07 3.44
C ALA A 10 -15.03 -2.45 3.14
N THR A 11 -14.69 -3.47 3.93
CA THR A 11 -15.27 -4.81 3.80
C THR A 11 -16.76 -4.81 4.13
N ASP A 12 -17.18 -4.11 5.19
CA ASP A 12 -18.60 -3.97 5.54
C ASP A 12 -19.39 -3.26 4.44
N ILE A 13 -18.85 -2.17 3.88
CA ILE A 13 -19.46 -1.46 2.74
C ILE A 13 -19.57 -2.38 1.53
N ALA A 14 -18.50 -3.07 1.15
CA ALA A 14 -18.50 -4.00 0.04
C ALA A 14 -19.52 -5.13 0.23
N SER A 15 -19.61 -5.68 1.44
CA SER A 15 -20.55 -6.77 1.76
C SER A 15 -22.02 -6.36 1.59
N ARG A 16 -22.34 -5.08 1.81
CA ARG A 16 -23.69 -4.54 1.68
C ARG A 16 -24.02 -4.10 0.25
N SER A 17 -23.00 -3.75 -0.53
CA SER A 17 -23.18 -3.25 -1.90
C SER A 17 -23.15 -4.37 -2.93
N LEU A 18 -22.51 -5.50 -2.64
CA LEU A 18 -22.45 -6.66 -3.54
C LEU A 18 -23.69 -7.54 -3.44
N PRO A 19 -24.11 -8.21 -4.53
CA PRO A 19 -25.05 -9.32 -4.48
C PRO A 19 -24.48 -10.50 -3.69
N ASP A 20 -25.37 -11.29 -3.08
CA ASP A 20 -25.04 -12.41 -2.18
C ASP A 20 -24.02 -13.40 -2.77
N TYR A 21 -24.05 -13.62 -4.09
CA TYR A 21 -23.13 -14.54 -4.78
C TYR A 21 -21.71 -13.99 -5.00
N LEU A 22 -21.46 -12.72 -4.71
CA LEU A 22 -20.15 -12.06 -4.82
C LEU A 22 -19.59 -11.61 -3.46
N VAL A 23 -20.30 -11.86 -2.36
CA VAL A 23 -19.87 -11.43 -1.00
C VAL A 23 -18.55 -12.09 -0.59
N SER A 24 -18.18 -13.22 -1.19
CA SER A 24 -16.86 -13.86 -1.02
C SER A 24 -15.70 -13.02 -1.53
N ASP A 25 -15.95 -12.14 -2.51
CA ASP A 25 -14.96 -11.40 -3.28
C ASP A 25 -15.19 -9.88 -3.12
N PRO A 26 -15.05 -9.33 -1.90
CA PRO A 26 -15.39 -7.94 -1.58
C PRO A 26 -14.58 -6.91 -2.38
N GLU A 27 -13.43 -7.28 -2.95
CA GLU A 27 -12.66 -6.41 -3.83
C GLU A 27 -13.42 -6.03 -5.11
N LEU A 28 -14.44 -6.81 -5.52
CA LEU A 28 -15.28 -6.52 -6.68
C LEU A 28 -16.17 -5.29 -6.50
N ALA A 29 -16.33 -4.81 -5.27
CA ALA A 29 -17.03 -3.55 -5.01
C ALA A 29 -16.22 -2.32 -5.46
N PHE A 30 -14.91 -2.49 -5.68
CA PHE A 30 -13.99 -1.42 -5.99
C PHE A 30 -13.39 -1.57 -7.40
N HIS A 31 -12.84 -0.49 -7.94
CA HIS A 31 -12.20 -0.52 -9.25
C HIS A 31 -10.88 0.27 -9.31
N GLY A 32 -10.05 -0.05 -10.30
CA GLY A 32 -8.77 0.60 -10.53
C GLY A 32 -7.84 0.53 -9.31
N GLU A 33 -7.23 1.66 -8.97
CA GLU A 33 -6.30 1.77 -7.84
C GLU A 33 -6.95 1.47 -6.48
N ALA A 34 -8.24 1.76 -6.31
CA ALA A 34 -8.95 1.46 -5.07
C ALA A 34 -9.02 -0.05 -4.81
N ARG A 35 -9.29 -0.84 -5.86
CA ARG A 35 -9.30 -2.30 -5.79
C ARG A 35 -7.92 -2.87 -5.46
N ASN A 36 -6.87 -2.31 -6.08
CA ASN A 36 -5.50 -2.72 -5.81
C ASN A 36 -5.11 -2.42 -4.36
N ALA A 37 -5.45 -1.23 -3.85
CA ALA A 37 -5.21 -0.87 -2.46
C ALA A 37 -5.98 -1.78 -1.49
N PHE A 38 -7.27 -2.04 -1.75
CA PHE A 38 -8.07 -2.94 -0.93
C PHE A 38 -7.46 -4.33 -0.85
N THR A 39 -7.12 -4.92 -2.00
CA THR A 39 -6.55 -6.27 -2.09
C THR A 39 -5.21 -6.36 -1.37
N TRP A 40 -4.33 -5.39 -1.58
CA TRP A 40 -3.00 -5.35 -0.93
C TRP A 40 -3.08 -5.13 0.58
N LEU A 41 -3.94 -4.21 1.04
CA LEU A 41 -4.12 -3.97 2.47
C LEU A 41 -4.75 -5.17 3.16
N ARG A 42 -5.77 -5.79 2.53
CA ARG A 42 -6.43 -6.99 3.04
C ARG A 42 -5.45 -8.15 3.15
N SER A 43 -4.60 -8.38 2.14
CA SER A 43 -3.61 -9.46 2.19
C SER A 43 -2.67 -9.29 3.38
N ILE A 44 -2.12 -8.09 3.61
CA ILE A 44 -1.24 -7.87 4.77
C ILE A 44 -1.98 -8.07 6.09
N ILE A 45 -3.20 -7.57 6.25
CA ILE A 45 -3.96 -7.72 7.50
C ILE A 45 -4.31 -9.19 7.77
N THR A 46 -4.58 -9.96 6.71
CA THR A 46 -4.84 -11.39 6.81
C THR A 46 -3.58 -12.18 7.14
N ASP A 47 -2.44 -11.83 6.56
CA ASP A 47 -1.16 -12.52 6.77
C ASP A 47 -0.53 -12.17 8.14
N GLU A 48 -0.83 -10.98 8.68
CA GLU A 48 -0.19 -10.42 9.88
C GLU A 48 -1.21 -10.05 10.99
N PRO A 49 -2.08 -10.99 11.43
CA PRO A 49 -3.20 -10.68 12.32
C PRO A 49 -2.73 -10.24 13.72
N ASP A 50 -1.72 -10.90 14.28
CA ASP A 50 -1.17 -10.59 15.61
C ASP A 50 -0.45 -9.26 15.66
N TRP A 51 0.34 -8.97 14.62
CA TRP A 51 1.04 -7.70 14.48
C TRP A 51 0.04 -6.55 14.34
N CYS A 52 -1.02 -6.73 13.56
CA CYS A 52 -2.08 -5.72 13.41
C CYS A 52 -2.88 -5.47 14.70
N MET A 53 -2.94 -6.44 15.61
CA MET A 53 -3.50 -6.30 16.97
C MET A 53 -2.50 -5.73 17.98
N THR A 54 -1.24 -5.53 17.58
CA THR A 54 -0.15 -5.09 18.46
C THR A 54 0.02 -5.99 19.68
N ASN A 55 -0.26 -7.29 19.52
CA ASN A 55 -0.12 -8.28 20.59
C ASN A 55 1.37 -8.52 20.88
N GLY A 56 1.76 -8.38 22.16
CA GLY A 56 3.11 -8.70 22.63
C GLY A 56 3.95 -7.48 23.06
N CYS A 57 5.27 -7.67 23.13
CA CYS A 57 6.20 -6.61 23.54
C CYS A 57 6.25 -5.49 22.47
N PRO A 58 6.10 -4.21 22.85
CA PRO A 58 6.18 -3.09 21.90
C PRO A 58 7.46 -3.07 21.06
N ALA A 59 8.60 -3.45 21.65
CA ALA A 59 9.86 -3.53 20.92
C ALA A 59 9.83 -4.62 19.85
N CYS A 60 9.25 -5.79 20.14
CA CYS A 60 9.08 -6.87 19.16
C CYS A 60 8.15 -6.46 18.03
N VAL A 61 7.05 -5.77 18.33
CA VAL A 61 6.10 -5.26 17.32
C VAL A 61 6.78 -4.26 16.38
N VAL A 62 7.62 -3.37 16.92
CA VAL A 62 8.40 -2.41 16.11
C VAL A 62 9.49 -3.11 15.30
N LEU A 63 10.20 -4.08 15.88
CA LEU A 63 11.24 -4.84 15.17
C LEU A 63 10.66 -5.68 14.03
N HIS A 64 9.45 -6.22 14.21
CA HIS A 64 8.77 -7.01 13.18
C HIS A 64 8.57 -6.25 11.87
N ILE A 65 8.48 -4.91 11.93
CA ILE A 65 8.37 -4.05 10.74
C ILE A 65 9.53 -4.31 9.76
N PHE A 66 10.72 -4.61 10.28
CA PHE A 66 11.93 -4.82 9.49
C PHE A 66 12.09 -6.25 8.96
N HIS A 67 11.08 -7.12 9.11
CA HIS A 67 11.13 -8.47 8.56
C HIS A 67 10.86 -8.52 7.05
N SER A 68 10.15 -7.54 6.48
CA SER A 68 9.81 -7.54 5.06
C SER A 68 9.50 -6.15 4.50
N GLU A 69 9.64 -5.98 3.17
CA GLU A 69 9.26 -4.75 2.46
C GLU A 69 7.82 -4.33 2.70
N PRO A 70 6.82 -5.23 2.58
CA PRO A 70 5.43 -4.82 2.73
C PRO A 70 5.12 -4.26 4.11
N LEU A 71 5.81 -4.75 5.16
CA LEU A 71 5.67 -4.26 6.53
C LEU A 71 6.27 -2.85 6.72
N ILE A 72 7.45 -2.58 6.15
CA ILE A 72 8.02 -1.22 6.12
C ILE A 72 7.07 -0.28 5.36
N ARG A 73 6.57 -0.74 4.20
CA ARG A 73 5.71 0.05 3.33
C ARG A 73 4.35 0.33 3.98
N ILE A 74 3.67 -0.64 4.58
CA ILE A 74 2.35 -0.44 5.18
C ILE A 74 2.39 0.52 6.36
N VAL A 75 3.49 0.50 7.12
CA VAL A 75 3.77 1.46 8.19
C VAL A 75 3.93 2.87 7.63
N SER A 76 4.71 3.03 6.55
CA SER A 76 4.82 4.33 5.84
C SER A 76 3.45 4.82 5.34
N VAL A 77 2.66 3.94 4.70
CA VAL A 77 1.31 4.24 4.20
C VAL A 77 0.39 4.65 5.35
N ALA A 78 0.40 3.91 6.47
CA ALA A 78 -0.43 4.19 7.63
C ALA A 78 -0.17 5.61 8.19
N CYS A 79 1.10 6.02 8.23
CA CYS A 79 1.46 7.37 8.66
C CYS A 79 0.85 8.45 7.75
N ARG A 80 0.97 8.25 6.43
CA ARG A 80 0.49 9.22 5.43
C ARG A 80 -1.02 9.31 5.41
N VAL A 81 -1.71 8.17 5.37
CA VAL A 81 -3.18 8.09 5.35
C VAL A 81 -3.75 8.67 6.64
N SER A 82 -3.15 8.36 7.79
CA SER A 82 -3.59 8.94 9.07
C SER A 82 -3.44 10.47 9.09
N ASN A 83 -2.34 11.01 8.56
CA ASN A 83 -2.17 12.47 8.46
C ASN A 83 -3.18 13.11 7.50
N TRP A 84 -3.47 12.46 6.36
CA TRP A 84 -4.49 12.91 5.42
C TRP A 84 -5.89 12.89 6.03
N MET A 85 -6.32 11.78 6.65
CA MET A 85 -7.64 11.64 7.29
C MET A 85 -7.88 12.71 8.35
N SER A 86 -6.86 13.01 9.16
CA SER A 86 -6.91 14.11 10.15
C SER A 86 -7.03 15.49 9.50
N HIS A 87 -6.45 15.69 8.31
CA HIS A 87 -6.50 16.97 7.60
C HIS A 87 -7.85 17.23 6.91
N VAL A 88 -8.45 16.19 6.32
CA VAL A 88 -9.73 16.32 5.59
C VAL A 88 -10.97 16.19 6.48
N GLY A 89 -10.81 16.10 7.81
CA GLY A 89 -11.93 16.07 8.75
C GLY A 89 -12.81 14.82 8.66
N LEU A 90 -12.30 13.73 8.08
CA LEU A 90 -13.01 12.44 7.97
C LEU A 90 -13.01 11.64 9.29
N MET A 91 -12.56 12.25 10.38
CA MET A 91 -12.52 11.69 11.71
C MET A 91 -13.23 12.67 12.65
N GLU A 92 -14.09 12.13 13.51
CA GLU A 92 -14.73 12.92 14.57
C GLU A 92 -13.66 13.68 15.40
N PRO A 93 -13.93 14.91 15.87
CA PRO A 93 -12.98 15.66 16.70
C PRO A 93 -12.54 14.92 17.98
N SER A 94 -13.36 13.96 18.43
CA SER A 94 -13.09 13.03 19.54
C SER A 94 -12.21 11.84 19.15
N MET A 95 -12.12 11.51 17.86
CA MET A 95 -11.28 10.47 17.26
C MET A 95 -10.05 11.08 16.59
N LYS A 96 -9.23 11.82 17.35
CA LYS A 96 -7.91 12.22 16.86
C LYS A 96 -7.02 10.98 16.75
N LEU A 97 -6.90 10.39 15.56
CA LEU A 97 -5.79 9.49 15.29
C LEU A 97 -4.49 10.26 15.57
N PRO A 98 -3.54 9.67 16.31
CA PRO A 98 -2.30 10.36 16.62
C PRO A 98 -1.58 10.71 15.32
N ASN A 99 -1.02 11.91 15.24
CA ASN A 99 -0.23 12.31 14.08
C ASN A 99 1.03 11.44 14.01
N PHE A 100 1.11 10.55 13.03
CA PHE A 100 2.22 9.63 12.87
C PHE A 100 3.40 10.19 12.05
N ASN A 101 3.44 11.49 11.73
CA ASN A 101 4.57 12.08 10.99
C ASN A 101 5.92 11.89 11.70
N PHE A 102 5.94 11.92 13.04
CA PHE A 102 7.14 11.62 13.82
C PHE A 102 7.65 10.19 13.56
N TRP A 103 6.71 9.27 13.30
CA TRP A 103 7.00 7.87 13.07
C TRP A 103 7.56 7.65 11.66
N THR A 104 7.09 8.37 10.65
CA THR A 104 7.70 8.37 9.30
C THR A 104 9.18 8.73 9.34
N GLN A 105 9.55 9.78 10.08
CA GLN A 105 10.97 10.19 10.20
C GLN A 105 11.80 9.14 10.94
N SER A 106 11.25 8.56 11.99
CA SER A 106 11.92 7.53 12.78
C SER A 106 12.12 6.25 11.97
N LEU A 107 11.10 5.83 11.22
CA LEU A 107 11.15 4.72 10.28
C LEU A 107 12.21 4.95 9.21
N ALA A 108 12.22 6.13 8.57
CA ALA A 108 13.20 6.48 7.56
C ALA A 108 14.63 6.34 8.10
N LYS A 109 14.91 6.92 9.27
CA LYS A 109 16.22 6.82 9.91
C LYS A 109 16.60 5.38 10.23
N ALA A 110 15.66 4.59 10.73
CA ALA A 110 15.92 3.20 11.07
C ALA A 110 16.22 2.35 9.81
N VAL A 111 15.45 2.50 8.73
CA VAL A 111 15.69 1.79 7.46
C VAL A 111 17.01 2.24 6.80
N ILE A 112 17.28 3.54 6.77
CA ILE A 112 18.49 4.11 6.14
C ILE A 112 19.76 3.64 6.85
N ASN A 113 19.73 3.56 8.19
CA ASN A 113 20.89 3.15 8.99
C ASN A 113 21.00 1.63 9.16
N ASP A 114 20.01 0.87 8.70
CA ASP A 114 20.06 -0.58 8.75
C ASP A 114 21.04 -1.14 7.72
N TYR A 115 21.85 -2.12 8.12
CA TYR A 115 22.89 -2.71 7.28
C TYR A 115 22.33 -3.50 6.08
N PHE A 116 21.14 -4.09 6.24
CA PHE A 116 20.50 -4.89 5.19
C PHE A 116 19.66 -4.02 4.25
N TRP A 117 18.86 -3.09 4.77
CA TRP A 117 17.97 -2.26 3.96
C TRP A 117 18.69 -1.07 3.31
N GLY A 118 19.18 -0.14 4.13
CA GLY A 118 19.93 1.03 3.69
C GLY A 118 19.14 2.08 2.90
N TYR A 119 19.85 3.12 2.45
CA TYR A 119 19.28 4.31 1.84
C TYR A 119 18.52 4.06 0.52
N ASN A 120 19.12 3.33 -0.42
CA ASN A 120 18.52 3.13 -1.75
C ASN A 120 17.17 2.41 -1.65
N TYR A 121 17.10 1.43 -0.75
CA TYR A 121 15.89 0.68 -0.49
C TYR A 121 14.79 1.56 0.13
N TRP A 122 15.16 2.46 1.06
CA TRP A 122 14.21 3.41 1.63
C TRP A 122 13.58 4.29 0.55
N ILE A 123 14.36 4.83 -0.39
CA ILE A 123 13.83 5.68 -1.48
C ILE A 123 12.79 4.92 -2.31
N GLU A 124 13.13 3.71 -2.74
CA GLU A 124 12.26 2.87 -3.56
C GLU A 124 10.97 2.49 -2.80
N THR A 125 11.11 2.08 -1.53
CA THR A 125 9.98 1.73 -0.65
C THR A 125 9.10 2.94 -0.37
N TYR A 126 9.71 4.12 -0.18
CA TYR A 126 9.00 5.36 0.06
C TYR A 126 8.17 5.78 -1.16
N ASP A 127 8.72 5.72 -2.37
CA ASP A 127 7.98 6.01 -3.60
C ASP A 127 6.78 5.08 -3.77
N ARG A 128 6.96 3.77 -3.51
CA ARG A 128 5.85 2.81 -3.48
C ARG A 128 4.81 3.15 -2.41
N SER A 129 5.24 3.63 -1.25
CA SER A 129 4.33 4.06 -0.19
C SER A 129 3.52 5.30 -0.57
N VAL A 130 4.08 6.21 -1.38
CA VAL A 130 3.35 7.38 -1.92
C VAL A 130 2.24 6.92 -2.87
N TYR A 131 2.55 6.03 -3.81
CA TYR A 131 1.55 5.48 -4.72
C TYR A 131 0.43 4.74 -3.97
N MET A 132 0.79 3.93 -2.98
CA MET A 132 -0.17 3.17 -2.19
C MET A 132 -1.04 4.06 -1.29
N ASP A 133 -0.49 5.15 -0.75
CA ASP A 133 -1.25 6.19 -0.04
C ASP A 133 -2.32 6.81 -0.95
N LEU A 134 -1.96 7.24 -2.17
CA LEU A 134 -2.92 7.77 -3.15
C LEU A 134 -4.01 6.74 -3.52
N SER A 135 -3.61 5.48 -3.73
CA SER A 135 -4.54 4.39 -4.01
C SER A 135 -5.49 4.10 -2.85
N THR A 136 -4.99 4.19 -1.60
CA THR A 136 -5.79 4.05 -0.38
C THR A 136 -6.79 5.19 -0.22
N ARG A 137 -6.43 6.42 -0.62
CA ARG A 137 -7.39 7.54 -0.63
C ARG A 137 -8.51 7.31 -1.64
N LYS A 138 -8.19 6.79 -2.85
CA LYS A 138 -9.21 6.39 -3.83
C LYS A 138 -10.16 5.32 -3.28
N LEU A 139 -9.65 4.36 -2.52
CA LEU A 139 -10.47 3.39 -1.79
C LEU A 139 -11.43 4.06 -0.81
N VAL A 140 -10.95 5.03 -0.01
CA VAL A 140 -11.80 5.79 0.90
C VAL A 140 -12.90 6.57 0.16
N TYR A 141 -12.57 7.20 -0.97
CA TYR A 141 -13.55 7.90 -1.79
C TYR A 141 -14.62 6.94 -2.34
N GLN A 142 -14.24 5.80 -2.91
CA GLN A 142 -15.21 4.81 -3.39
C GLN A 142 -16.08 4.25 -2.26
N CYS A 143 -15.54 4.11 -1.04
CA CYS A 143 -16.36 3.75 0.13
C CYS A 143 -17.48 4.78 0.37
N PHE A 144 -17.19 6.08 0.26
CA PHE A 144 -18.23 7.12 0.38
C PHE A 144 -19.21 7.09 -0.78
N GLU A 145 -18.74 6.96 -2.02
CA GLU A 145 -19.60 6.86 -3.20
C GLU A 145 -20.60 5.71 -3.06
N ILE A 146 -20.13 4.51 -2.68
CA ILE A 146 -20.98 3.34 -2.49
C ILE A 146 -21.99 3.56 -1.35
N ARG A 147 -21.53 4.12 -0.22
CA ARG A 147 -22.40 4.39 0.94
C ARG A 147 -23.50 5.39 0.59
N ASP A 148 -23.13 6.49 -0.06
CA ASP A 148 -24.03 7.60 -0.36
C ASP A 148 -25.00 7.24 -1.51
N ALA A 149 -24.57 6.37 -2.43
CA ALA A 149 -25.42 5.83 -3.50
C ALA A 149 -26.57 4.96 -2.96
N GLY A 150 -26.37 4.19 -1.89
CA GLY A 150 -27.45 3.44 -1.24
C GLY A 150 -28.07 2.28 -2.04
N TYR A 151 -27.52 1.90 -3.20
CA TYR A 151 -27.96 0.74 -3.98
C TYR A 151 -26.89 -0.36 -4.08
N LYS A 152 -27.36 -1.61 -4.21
CA LYS A 152 -26.53 -2.75 -4.60
C LYS A 152 -25.90 -2.44 -5.97
N ILE A 153 -24.59 -2.59 -6.09
CA ILE A 153 -23.86 -2.42 -7.35
C ILE A 153 -24.51 -3.38 -8.36
N PRO A 154 -24.97 -2.89 -9.54
CA PRO A 154 -25.54 -3.77 -10.54
C PRO A 154 -24.44 -4.67 -11.11
N HIS A 155 -24.28 -5.86 -10.52
CA HIS A 155 -23.47 -6.90 -11.14
C HIS A 155 -24.34 -7.64 -12.15
N ARG A 156 -23.86 -7.67 -13.39
CA ARG A 156 -24.43 -8.56 -14.41
C ARG A 156 -24.21 -10.00 -13.91
N PRO A 157 -25.24 -10.86 -13.90
CA PRO A 157 -25.03 -12.28 -13.64
C PRO A 157 -24.00 -12.81 -14.65
N LEU A 158 -23.05 -13.61 -14.17
CA LEU A 158 -22.12 -14.36 -15.01
C LEU A 158 -22.89 -15.44 -15.78
N GLY A 159 -23.72 -15.04 -16.74
CA GLY A 159 -24.01 -15.91 -17.87
C GLY A 159 -22.69 -16.11 -18.60
N TYR A 160 -22.29 -17.36 -18.80
CA TYR A 160 -21.14 -17.68 -19.64
C TYR A 160 -21.44 -17.17 -21.05
N ASP A 161 -20.94 -15.98 -21.35
CA ASP A 161 -20.98 -15.38 -22.67
C ASP A 161 -19.57 -15.56 -23.26
N PRO A 162 -19.39 -16.37 -24.33
CA PRO A 162 -18.08 -16.69 -24.89
C PRO A 162 -17.23 -15.46 -25.26
N GLY A 163 -17.87 -14.29 -25.42
CA GLY A 163 -17.22 -13.03 -25.75
C GLY A 163 -16.83 -12.14 -24.57
N VAL A 164 -17.02 -12.55 -23.31
CA VAL A 164 -16.82 -11.66 -22.14
C VAL A 164 -15.95 -12.35 -21.06
N THR A 165 -15.12 -11.54 -20.38
CA THR A 165 -14.29 -11.95 -19.23
C THR A 165 -15.12 -11.94 -17.93
N ALA A 166 -14.62 -12.59 -16.87
CA ALA A 166 -15.33 -12.71 -15.60
C ALA A 166 -15.60 -11.35 -14.89
N ASP A 167 -14.90 -10.29 -15.28
CA ASP A 167 -15.10 -8.91 -14.83
C ASP A 167 -15.97 -8.08 -15.80
N GLY A 168 -16.63 -8.71 -16.78
CA GLY A 168 -17.58 -8.04 -17.66
C GLY A 168 -16.97 -7.29 -18.84
N ARG A 169 -15.66 -7.41 -19.10
CA ARG A 169 -15.02 -6.80 -20.27
C ARG A 169 -15.13 -7.71 -21.49
N PRO A 170 -15.34 -7.17 -22.70
CA PRO A 170 -15.23 -7.96 -23.93
C PRO A 170 -13.86 -8.65 -23.99
N ARG A 171 -13.81 -9.95 -24.31
CA ARG A 171 -12.55 -10.63 -24.63
C ARG A 171 -12.06 -10.08 -25.96
N ILE A 172 -11.02 -9.26 -25.91
CA ILE A 172 -10.35 -8.78 -27.11
C ILE A 172 -9.59 -9.98 -27.71
N HIS A 173 -10.03 -10.47 -28.87
CA HIS A 173 -9.19 -11.36 -29.67
C HIS A 173 -7.93 -10.57 -30.05
N ILE A 174 -6.75 -11.17 -29.89
CA ILE A 174 -5.45 -10.51 -30.15
C ILE A 174 -5.41 -9.83 -31.53
N GLU A 175 -6.17 -10.36 -32.49
CA GLU A 175 -6.27 -9.86 -33.87
C GLU A 175 -7.16 -8.61 -34.03
N ASP A 176 -8.04 -8.31 -33.08
CA ASP A 176 -8.96 -7.14 -33.08
C ASP A 176 -8.49 -6.00 -32.16
N THR A 177 -7.26 -6.06 -31.65
CA THR A 177 -6.72 -5.02 -30.76
C THR A 177 -6.63 -3.69 -31.51
N PRO A 178 -7.43 -2.66 -31.18
CA PRO A 178 -7.20 -1.33 -31.73
C PRO A 178 -5.82 -0.86 -31.27
N GLN A 179 -5.09 -0.17 -32.15
CA GLN A 179 -3.85 0.50 -31.74
C GLN A 179 -4.10 1.29 -30.45
N PRO A 180 -3.17 1.26 -29.49
CA PRO A 180 -3.41 1.73 -28.13
C PRO A 180 -3.97 3.16 -28.14
N LEU A 181 -5.21 3.30 -27.67
CA LEU A 181 -5.92 4.58 -27.47
C LEU A 181 -5.33 5.43 -26.34
N PHE A 182 -4.16 5.05 -25.82
CA PHE A 182 -3.40 5.83 -24.87
C PHE A 182 -1.95 5.89 -25.33
N MET A 183 -1.67 6.82 -26.23
CA MET A 183 -0.42 7.53 -26.14
C MET A 183 -0.56 8.49 -24.95
N PRO A 184 0.33 8.48 -23.95
CA PRO A 184 0.34 9.53 -22.95
C PRO A 184 0.67 10.83 -23.67
N GLU A 185 -0.36 11.62 -23.99
CA GLU A 185 -0.15 13.03 -24.27
C GLU A 185 0.16 13.70 -22.93
N GLU A 186 1.46 13.91 -22.72
CA GLU A 186 2.03 14.61 -21.59
C GLU A 186 1.44 16.02 -21.45
N ASN A 187 1.15 16.44 -20.23
CA ASN A 187 1.38 17.84 -19.86
C ASN A 187 1.63 17.96 -18.36
N ILE A 188 2.75 17.39 -17.93
CA ILE A 188 3.62 18.18 -17.06
C ILE A 188 4.57 18.82 -18.05
N GLU A 189 4.51 20.14 -18.19
CA GLU A 189 5.35 20.90 -19.11
C GLU A 189 6.79 20.39 -19.02
N HIS A 190 7.35 19.99 -20.16
CA HIS A 190 8.67 19.36 -20.26
C HIS A 190 9.74 20.19 -19.52
N GLU A 191 9.60 21.52 -19.52
CA GLU A 191 10.45 22.44 -18.74
C GLU A 191 10.34 22.24 -17.22
N LYS A 192 9.13 21.98 -16.71
CA LYS A 192 8.86 21.76 -15.28
C LYS A 192 9.36 20.39 -14.81
N TRP A 193 9.31 19.38 -15.69
CA TRP A 193 9.96 18.09 -15.43
C TRP A 193 11.47 18.20 -15.46
N GLU A 194 12.05 18.90 -16.44
CA GLU A 194 13.49 19.13 -16.50
C GLU A 194 13.98 19.94 -15.29
N GLU A 195 13.22 20.93 -14.82
CA GLU A 195 13.54 21.71 -13.64
C GLU A 195 13.49 20.85 -12.36
N LEU A 196 12.49 19.97 -12.20
CA LEU A 196 12.40 19.02 -11.09
C LEU A 196 13.53 17.99 -11.12
N VAL A 197 13.90 17.49 -12.31
CA VAL A 197 15.02 16.55 -12.51
C VAL A 197 16.36 17.25 -12.26
N LEU A 198 16.53 18.51 -12.67
CA LEU A 198 17.70 19.34 -12.38
C LEU A 198 17.82 19.66 -10.90
N MET A 199 16.72 19.97 -10.20
CA MET A 199 16.71 20.18 -8.75
C MET A 199 17.09 18.91 -7.99
N ALA A 200 16.65 17.73 -8.47
CA ALA A 200 17.03 16.44 -7.92
C ALA A 200 18.51 16.09 -8.21
N LYS A 201 19.03 16.42 -9.39
CA LYS A 201 20.43 16.20 -9.78
C LYS A 201 21.40 17.15 -9.06
N LYS A 202 21.03 18.42 -8.86
CA LYS A 202 21.86 19.45 -8.20
C LYS A 202 22.06 19.18 -6.69
N LYS A 203 21.24 18.30 -6.10
CA LYS A 203 21.36 17.83 -4.71
C LYS A 203 22.10 16.49 -4.54
N ARG A 204 22.87 16.02 -5.54
CA ARG A 204 23.80 14.90 -5.32
C ARG A 204 25.20 15.41 -4.98
N SER A 205 25.47 15.45 -3.69
CA SER A 205 26.82 15.37 -3.16
C SER A 205 27.52 14.15 -3.77
N ARG A 206 28.71 14.41 -4.33
CA ARG A 206 29.55 13.46 -5.05
C ARG A 206 29.82 12.23 -4.19
N SER A 207 29.43 11.06 -4.66
CA SER A 207 30.04 9.80 -4.21
C SER A 207 30.40 8.99 -5.44
N HIS A 208 31.71 8.92 -5.68
CA HIS A 208 32.32 8.06 -6.68
C HIS A 208 31.94 6.60 -6.39
N LEU A 209 31.30 5.95 -7.36
CA LEU A 209 31.06 4.51 -7.34
C LEU A 209 32.41 3.80 -7.41
N LEU A 210 32.76 3.02 -6.39
CA LEU A 210 33.86 2.05 -6.47
C LEU A 210 33.34 0.70 -7.02
N PRO A 211 34.18 -0.09 -7.71
CA PRO A 211 33.75 -1.24 -8.47
C PRO A 211 33.35 -2.42 -7.57
N ARG A 212 32.24 -3.05 -7.94
CA ARG A 212 31.73 -4.34 -7.43
C ARG A 212 32.76 -5.45 -7.71
N THR A 213 33.41 -5.96 -6.67
CA THR A 213 33.94 -7.34 -6.65
C THR A 213 33.69 -7.97 -5.29
N GLY A 214 33.26 -9.24 -5.29
CA GLY A 214 33.15 -10.07 -4.09
C GLY A 214 31.72 -10.39 -3.68
N GLY A 215 31.11 -11.37 -4.34
CA GLY A 215 29.97 -12.09 -3.76
C GLY A 215 30.46 -13.00 -2.63
N GLN A 216 29.78 -12.97 -1.49
CA GLN A 216 29.86 -14.04 -0.50
C GLN A 216 28.45 -14.35 0.03
N GLY A 217 28.11 -15.64 -0.04
CA GLY A 217 26.80 -16.19 0.22
C GLY A 217 26.36 -16.04 1.67
N PHE A 218 25.05 -15.85 1.84
CA PHE A 218 24.38 -15.87 3.13
C PHE A 218 24.12 -17.31 3.58
N THR A 219 24.58 -17.66 4.79
CA THR A 219 24.04 -18.80 5.55
C THR A 219 23.08 -18.28 6.64
N PRO A 220 21.90 -18.88 6.84
CA PRO A 220 20.95 -18.42 7.87
C PRO A 220 21.47 -18.67 9.29
N ARG A 221 21.40 -17.67 10.17
CA ARG A 221 21.67 -17.85 11.61
C ARG A 221 20.49 -18.53 12.30
N LYS A 222 20.74 -19.70 12.90
CA LYS A 222 19.83 -20.33 13.89
C LYS A 222 20.04 -19.67 15.25
N HIS A 223 18.99 -19.10 15.83
CA HIS A 223 19.00 -18.62 17.21
C HIS A 223 18.73 -19.78 18.18
N SER A 224 19.69 -20.08 19.05
CA SER A 224 19.47 -20.95 20.21
C SER A 224 18.88 -20.14 21.37
N ARG A 225 17.66 -20.48 21.78
CA ARG A 225 17.13 -20.11 23.11
C ARG A 225 17.86 -20.96 24.15
N ASN A 226 18.60 -20.33 25.05
CA ASN A 226 18.76 -20.74 26.46
C ASN A 226 19.76 -19.83 27.15
N THR A 227 19.24 -18.92 27.97
CA THR A 227 19.87 -18.55 29.25
C THR A 227 18.83 -17.84 30.11
N ALA A 228 18.16 -18.62 30.95
CA ALA A 228 17.65 -18.11 32.21
C ALA A 228 18.86 -17.82 33.11
N VAL A 229 18.92 -16.64 33.70
CA VAL A 229 19.78 -16.40 34.87
C VAL A 229 18.89 -15.81 35.95
N VAL A 230 18.75 -16.59 37.01
CA VAL A 230 18.25 -16.24 38.33
C VAL A 230 19.29 -15.36 39.01
N VAL A 231 18.89 -14.19 39.50
CA VAL A 231 19.18 -13.68 40.86
C VAL A 231 18.03 -12.76 41.27
#